data_AF-A0A937W366-F1
#
_entry.id   AF-A0A937W366-F1
#
_cell.length_a   1.000
_cell.length_b   1.000
_cell.length_c   1.000
_cell.angle_alpha   90.00
_cell.angle_beta   90.00
_cell.angle_gamma   90.00
#
_symmetry.space_group_name_H-M   'P 1'
#
loop_
_entity.id
_entity.type
_entity.pdbx_description
1 polymer ?
#
loop_
_entity_poly.entity_id
_entity_poly.type
_entity_poly.pdbx_seq_one_letter_code
_entity_poly.pdbx_strand_id
1 'polypeptide(L)'
;MLTYHGIPTPAFQVLQQPDAPLDTSLRFPLIVKLLHEGSSMGLSYGSVVDTPAALAARAAYLMQTYAQPVLVEEFVDGREFTVPILGNTPARTLPAIEVLFHGPRNITLFQPDDEVVLMLARLRQQRLATPLAFQMSTDQECAGLQTESGEIVEIPVALNRSVCPVALPTALAEALGRTALRAFHALECRDWCRVDMRVGPDGIPQVLELNPIAGLDPTYWFPRSARAAGLEYPALIQTLLEIACQRCGLAG
;
A
#
# COMPACT_ATOMS: atom_id res chain seq x y z
N MET A 1 0.44 0.64 19.23
CA MET A 1 1.91 0.80 19.35
C MET A 1 2.42 2.11 18.76
N LEU A 2 2.12 2.43 17.49
CA LEU A 2 2.55 3.70 16.88
C LEU A 2 2.14 4.94 17.68
N THR A 3 0.86 5.02 18.08
CA THR A 3 0.32 6.11 18.91
C THR A 3 1.04 6.23 20.26
N TYR A 4 1.40 5.10 20.88
CA TYR A 4 2.17 5.07 22.14
C TYR A 4 3.56 5.71 21.99
N HIS A 5 4.20 5.55 20.82
CA HIS A 5 5.47 6.21 20.47
C HIS A 5 5.29 7.60 19.85
N GLY A 6 4.08 8.16 19.86
CA GLY A 6 3.76 9.46 19.25
C GLY A 6 3.99 9.50 17.74
N ILE A 7 3.88 8.35 17.06
CA ILE A 7 4.00 8.25 15.61
C ILE A 7 2.60 8.46 15.03
N PRO A 8 2.40 9.46 14.15
CA PRO A 8 1.08 9.74 13.60
C PRO A 8 0.54 8.56 12.79
N THR A 9 -0.71 8.21 13.04
CA THR A 9 -1.52 7.22 12.34
C THR A 9 -2.97 7.68 12.49
N PRO A 10 -3.87 7.39 11.53
CA PRO A 10 -5.26 7.82 11.63
C PRO A 10 -5.91 7.32 12.92
N ALA A 11 -6.83 8.10 13.50
CA ALA A 11 -7.63 7.60 14.62
C ALA A 11 -8.44 6.39 14.15
N PHE A 12 -8.51 5.35 14.98
CA PHE A 12 -9.12 4.09 14.58
C PHE A 12 -9.86 3.38 15.71
N GLN A 13 -10.74 2.46 15.33
CA GLN A 13 -11.41 1.52 16.21
C GLN A 13 -11.53 0.17 15.52
N VAL A 14 -11.33 -0.92 16.27
CA VAL A 14 -11.65 -2.27 15.81
C VAL A 14 -13.10 -2.58 16.16
N LEU A 15 -13.91 -2.93 15.15
CA LEU A 15 -15.27 -3.37 15.35
C LEU A 15 -15.33 -4.91 15.37
N GLN A 16 -15.85 -5.45 16.47
CA GLN A 16 -16.09 -6.89 16.63
C GLN A 16 -17.47 -7.31 16.10
N GLN A 17 -18.39 -6.37 15.95
CA GLN A 17 -19.74 -6.56 15.41
C GLN A 17 -20.08 -5.36 14.50
N PRO A 18 -20.89 -5.54 13.45
CA PRO A 18 -21.15 -4.48 12.47
C PRO A 18 -21.84 -3.23 13.05
N ASP A 19 -22.66 -3.40 14.08
CA ASP A 19 -23.48 -2.38 14.73
C ASP A 19 -22.90 -1.93 16.08
N ALA A 20 -21.66 -2.33 16.38
CA ALA A 20 -20.98 -1.90 17.59
C ALA A 20 -20.90 -0.35 17.66
N PRO A 21 -21.12 0.26 18.85
CA PRO A 21 -21.04 1.71 18.99
C PRO A 21 -19.68 2.26 18.54
N LEU A 22 -19.72 3.32 17.72
CA LEU A 22 -18.53 4.03 17.27
C LEU A 22 -18.04 4.97 18.37
N ASP A 23 -16.72 5.06 18.55
CA ASP A 23 -16.09 6.04 19.40
C ASP A 23 -16.44 7.46 18.93
N THR A 24 -16.95 8.27 19.86
CA THR A 24 -17.38 9.65 19.61
C THR A 24 -16.24 10.59 19.20
N SER A 25 -14.99 10.17 19.28
CA SER A 25 -13.83 10.91 18.79
C SER A 25 -13.60 10.76 17.28
N LEU A 26 -14.10 9.68 16.65
CA LEU A 26 -13.92 9.43 15.22
C LEU A 26 -14.80 10.35 14.37
N ARG A 27 -14.27 10.80 13.23
CA ARG A 27 -14.92 11.72 12.29
C ARG A 27 -14.99 11.12 10.91
N PHE A 28 -16.15 11.25 10.27
CA PHE A 28 -16.33 10.88 8.88
C PHE A 28 -15.62 11.89 7.94
N PRO A 29 -15.14 11.44 6.76
CA PRO A 29 -15.25 10.08 6.22
C PRO A 29 -14.36 9.06 6.95
N LEU A 30 -14.83 7.82 7.05
CA LEU A 30 -14.09 6.70 7.61
C LEU A 30 -13.76 5.70 6.50
N ILE A 31 -12.69 4.93 6.67
CA ILE A 31 -12.38 3.77 5.83
C ILE A 31 -12.51 2.48 6.63
N VAL A 32 -13.18 1.48 6.05
CA VAL A 32 -13.39 0.14 6.64
C VAL A 32 -12.47 -0.86 5.96
N LYS A 33 -11.59 -1.49 6.74
CA LYS A 33 -10.55 -2.44 6.30
C LYS A 33 -10.69 -3.77 7.02
N LEU A 34 -10.18 -4.85 6.42
CA LEU A 34 -9.98 -6.10 7.15
C LEU A 34 -8.88 -5.92 8.20
N LEU A 35 -9.01 -6.60 9.34
CA LEU A 35 -8.05 -6.47 10.44
C LEU A 35 -6.76 -7.26 10.21
N HIS A 36 -6.84 -8.44 9.59
CA HIS A 36 -5.72 -9.38 9.48
C HIS A 36 -5.20 -9.58 8.06
N GLU A 37 -5.61 -8.74 7.11
CA GLU A 37 -5.19 -8.85 5.70
C GLU A 37 -4.34 -7.66 5.27
N GLY A 38 -3.49 -7.89 4.27
CA GLY A 38 -2.70 -6.87 3.59
C GLY A 38 -3.11 -6.65 2.13
N SER A 39 -2.27 -5.94 1.38
CA SER A 39 -2.40 -5.77 -0.07
C SER A 39 -3.71 -5.12 -0.53
N SER A 40 -4.40 -4.38 0.35
CA SER A 40 -5.72 -3.79 0.08
C SER A 40 -6.86 -4.81 -0.12
N MET A 41 -6.67 -6.07 0.31
CA MET A 41 -7.70 -7.10 0.19
C MET A 41 -9.02 -6.68 0.83
N GLY A 42 -10.12 -6.92 0.13
CA GLY A 42 -11.45 -6.51 0.58
C GLY A 42 -11.71 -5.00 0.47
N LEU A 43 -10.81 -4.19 -0.07
CA LEU A 43 -11.08 -2.79 -0.34
C LEU A 43 -11.80 -2.57 -1.67
N SER A 44 -12.76 -1.66 -1.64
CA SER A 44 -13.49 -1.11 -2.77
C SER A 44 -13.78 0.37 -2.52
N TYR A 45 -14.26 1.11 -3.53
CA TYR A 45 -14.67 2.50 -3.29
C TYR A 45 -15.74 2.65 -2.21
N GLY A 46 -16.57 1.63 -2.00
CA GLY A 46 -17.55 1.58 -0.89
C GLY A 46 -16.94 1.32 0.48
N SER A 47 -15.61 1.18 0.57
CA SER A 47 -14.90 1.07 1.85
C SER A 47 -14.66 2.42 2.51
N VAL A 48 -14.70 3.51 1.74
CA VAL A 48 -14.75 4.86 2.29
C VAL A 48 -16.22 5.23 2.48
N VAL A 49 -16.63 5.43 3.73
CA VAL A 49 -18.01 5.65 4.14
C VAL A 49 -18.15 7.03 4.78
N ASP A 50 -19.28 7.70 4.53
CA ASP A 50 -19.54 9.06 5.05
C ASP A 50 -20.63 9.09 6.13
N THR A 51 -21.26 7.95 6.44
CA THR A 51 -22.37 7.87 7.40
C THR A 51 -22.30 6.61 8.27
N PRO A 52 -22.88 6.63 9.49
CA PRO A 52 -22.97 5.43 10.34
C PRO A 52 -23.70 4.27 9.68
N ALA A 53 -24.74 4.54 8.89
CA ALA A 53 -25.48 3.49 8.19
C ALA A 53 -24.61 2.79 7.13
N ALA A 54 -23.85 3.57 6.35
CA ALA A 54 -22.90 3.03 5.37
C ALA A 54 -21.76 2.24 6.05
N LEU A 55 -21.26 2.73 7.18
CA LEU A 55 -20.28 2.03 8.01
C LEU A 55 -20.79 0.64 8.44
N ALA A 56 -21.97 0.58 9.06
CA ALA A 56 -22.55 -0.68 9.52
C ALA A 56 -22.77 -1.67 8.38
N ALA A 57 -23.28 -1.18 7.24
CA ALA A 57 -23.48 -2.01 6.05
C ALA A 57 -22.14 -2.57 5.51
N ARG A 58 -21.10 -1.73 5.43
CA ARG A 58 -19.78 -2.16 4.93
C ARG A 58 -19.11 -3.15 5.89
N ALA A 59 -19.16 -2.88 7.20
CA ALA A 59 -18.65 -3.77 8.22
C ALA A 59 -19.35 -5.13 8.17
N ALA A 60 -20.69 -5.16 8.08
CA ALA A 60 -21.47 -6.38 7.96
C ALA A 60 -21.06 -7.22 6.75
N TYR A 61 -20.92 -6.59 5.59
CA TYR A 61 -20.46 -7.26 4.37
C TYR A 61 -19.08 -7.91 4.58
N LEU A 62 -18.07 -7.15 5.03
CA LEU A 62 -16.71 -7.66 5.19
C LEU A 62 -16.63 -8.77 6.25
N MET A 63 -17.32 -8.62 7.39
CA MET A 63 -17.35 -9.66 8.43
C MET A 63 -18.02 -10.94 7.95
N GLN A 64 -19.12 -10.84 7.19
CA GLN A 64 -19.80 -12.01 6.63
C GLN A 64 -18.96 -12.72 5.56
N THR A 65 -18.25 -11.96 4.73
CA THR A 65 -17.42 -12.52 3.64
C THR A 65 -16.12 -13.13 4.17
N TYR A 66 -15.45 -12.47 5.11
CA TYR A 66 -14.10 -12.83 5.54
C TYR A 66 -14.02 -13.43 6.95
N ALA A 67 -15.16 -13.56 7.66
CA ALA A 67 -15.27 -14.17 8.97
C ALA A 67 -14.28 -13.62 10.03
N GLN A 68 -14.01 -12.31 9.98
CA GLN A 68 -13.07 -11.63 10.87
C GLN A 68 -13.56 -10.23 11.25
N PRO A 69 -13.07 -9.65 12.36
CA PRO A 69 -13.32 -8.26 12.72
C PRO A 69 -12.81 -7.29 11.66
N VAL A 70 -13.31 -6.06 11.68
CA VAL A 70 -12.85 -4.99 10.78
C VAL A 70 -12.19 -3.87 11.54
N LEU A 71 -11.23 -3.23 10.90
CA LEU A 71 -10.60 -2.01 11.34
C LEU A 71 -11.32 -0.82 10.69
N VAL A 72 -11.70 0.17 11.49
CA VAL A 72 -12.33 1.41 11.03
C VAL A 72 -11.39 2.55 11.38
N GLU A 73 -11.00 3.34 10.38
CA GLU A 73 -10.04 4.43 10.55
C GLU A 73 -10.60 5.73 9.97
N GLU A 74 -10.18 6.87 10.48
CA GLU A 74 -10.42 8.15 9.81
C GLU A 74 -9.75 8.15 8.44
N PHE A 75 -10.52 8.51 7.41
CA PHE A 75 -9.99 8.60 6.06
C PHE A 75 -9.24 9.92 5.88
N VAL A 76 -7.91 9.84 5.79
CA VAL A 76 -7.05 11.00 5.51
C VAL A 76 -7.18 11.39 4.04
N ASP A 77 -7.99 12.38 3.71
CA ASP A 77 -8.06 12.87 2.33
C ASP A 77 -6.77 13.64 1.97
N GLY A 78 -6.08 13.21 0.93
CA GLY A 78 -4.75 13.73 0.61
C GLY A 78 -3.91 12.83 -0.29
N ARG A 79 -2.60 13.10 -0.30
CA ARG A 79 -1.61 12.39 -1.11
C ARG A 79 -1.18 11.11 -0.41
N GLU A 80 -0.89 10.05 -1.18
CA GLU A 80 -0.42 8.77 -0.64
C GLU A 80 1.01 8.50 -1.09
N PHE A 81 1.84 8.13 -0.12
CA PHE A 81 3.26 7.85 -0.33
C PHE A 81 3.66 6.52 0.25
N THR A 82 4.59 5.90 -0.44
CA THR A 82 5.37 4.77 0.01
C THR A 82 6.79 5.25 0.31
N VAL A 83 7.33 4.91 1.48
CA VAL A 83 8.73 5.17 1.85
C VAL A 83 9.43 3.84 2.12
N PRO A 84 10.29 3.38 1.20
CA PRO A 84 11.08 2.17 1.41
C PRO A 84 12.21 2.40 2.41
N ILE A 85 12.53 1.39 3.21
CA ILE A 85 13.61 1.41 4.21
C ILE A 85 14.53 0.21 3.97
N LEU A 86 15.83 0.44 4.03
CA LEU A 86 16.88 -0.54 3.83
C LEU A 86 17.88 -0.50 4.99
N GLY A 87 18.24 -1.66 5.54
CA GLY A 87 19.26 -1.83 6.57
C GLY A 87 18.73 -2.01 7.98
N ASN A 88 19.65 -2.16 8.93
CA ASN A 88 19.38 -2.36 10.35
C ASN A 88 20.00 -1.24 11.20
N THR A 89 21.34 -1.13 11.17
CA THR A 89 22.09 -0.17 12.01
C THR A 89 23.27 0.41 11.24
N PRO A 90 23.14 1.61 10.64
CA PRO A 90 21.89 2.39 10.53
C PRO A 90 20.95 1.82 9.45
N ALA A 91 19.64 1.87 9.72
CA ALA A 91 18.63 1.80 8.67
C ALA A 91 18.53 3.16 7.96
N ARG A 92 18.23 3.15 6.66
CA ARG A 92 18.05 4.37 5.86
C ARG A 92 16.82 4.28 4.98
N THR A 93 16.21 5.42 4.71
CA THR A 93 15.13 5.52 3.72
C THR A 93 15.71 5.57 2.31
N LEU A 94 14.98 4.99 1.36
CA LEU A 94 15.19 5.18 -0.08
C LEU A 94 14.21 6.26 -0.61
N PRO A 95 14.38 6.75 -1.85
CA PRO A 95 13.48 7.75 -2.42
C PRO A 95 12.00 7.36 -2.32
N ALA A 96 11.18 8.29 -1.86
CA ALA A 96 9.74 8.07 -1.73
C ALA A 96 9.09 7.86 -3.11
N ILE A 97 7.97 7.13 -3.09
CA ILE A 97 7.12 6.89 -4.25
C ILE A 97 5.76 7.49 -3.94
N GLU A 98 5.20 8.27 -4.87
CA GLU A 98 3.82 8.78 -4.75
C GLU A 98 2.88 7.91 -5.57
N VAL A 99 1.74 7.56 -4.97
CA VAL A 99 0.62 6.90 -5.67
C VAL A 99 -0.36 7.98 -6.16
N LEU A 100 -0.60 7.97 -7.46
CA LEU A 100 -1.51 8.90 -8.14
C LEU A 100 -2.81 8.19 -8.49
N PHE A 101 -3.91 8.69 -7.93
CA PHE A 101 -5.25 8.13 -8.10
C PHE A 101 -6.00 8.81 -9.25
N HIS A 102 -6.79 8.02 -9.97
CA HIS A 102 -7.70 8.51 -11.03
C HIS A 102 -9.15 8.07 -10.79
N GLY A 103 -9.43 7.45 -9.63
CA GLY A 103 -10.74 6.94 -9.25
C GLY A 103 -11.61 7.96 -8.50
N PRO A 104 -12.89 7.65 -8.26
CA PRO A 104 -13.82 8.50 -7.50
C PRO A 104 -13.41 8.71 -6.04
N ARG A 105 -12.59 7.82 -5.48
CA ARG A 105 -11.92 8.01 -4.19
C ARG A 105 -10.44 7.69 -4.36
N ASN A 106 -9.62 8.48 -3.67
CA ASN A 106 -8.18 8.31 -3.64
C ASN A 106 -7.82 7.15 -2.71
N ILE A 107 -8.03 5.90 -3.13
CA ILE A 107 -7.65 4.70 -2.36
C ILE A 107 -6.94 3.70 -3.25
N THR A 108 -5.99 2.98 -2.66
CA THR A 108 -5.40 1.79 -3.29
C THR A 108 -6.39 0.64 -3.16
N LEU A 109 -6.74 0.04 -4.30
CA LEU A 109 -7.65 -1.10 -4.37
C LEU A 109 -6.81 -2.37 -4.50
N PHE A 110 -7.31 -3.49 -3.96
CA PHE A 110 -6.79 -4.80 -4.34
C PHE A 110 -6.87 -4.92 -5.86
N GLN A 111 -5.91 -5.65 -6.43
CA GLN A 111 -5.89 -6.00 -7.85
C GLN A 111 -7.31 -6.30 -8.33
N PRO A 112 -7.69 -5.84 -9.53
CA PRO A 112 -9.05 -6.01 -10.00
C PRO A 112 -9.43 -7.49 -9.94
N ASP A 113 -10.56 -7.76 -9.29
CA ASP A 113 -11.26 -9.03 -9.45
C ASP A 113 -11.38 -9.33 -10.96
N ASP A 114 -11.42 -10.61 -11.34
CA ASP A 114 -11.52 -11.02 -12.76
C ASP A 114 -12.63 -10.24 -13.49
N GLU A 115 -13.72 -9.89 -12.81
CA GLU A 115 -14.80 -9.06 -13.35
C GLU A 115 -14.37 -7.63 -13.74
N VAL A 116 -13.49 -6.99 -12.96
CA VAL A 116 -12.96 -5.65 -13.25
C VAL A 116 -11.92 -5.72 -14.37
N VAL A 117 -11.10 -6.77 -14.43
CA VAL A 117 -10.20 -7.05 -15.56
C VAL A 117 -11.01 -7.22 -16.86
N LEU A 118 -12.07 -8.02 -16.81
CA LEU A 118 -12.99 -8.24 -17.93
C LEU A 118 -13.75 -6.95 -18.32
N MET A 119 -14.15 -6.12 -17.34
CA MET A 119 -14.78 -4.83 -17.59
C MET A 119 -13.82 -3.88 -18.34
N LEU A 120 -12.57 -3.76 -17.88
CA LEU A 120 -11.55 -2.92 -18.51
C LEU A 120 -11.23 -3.40 -19.93
N ALA A 121 -11.17 -4.72 -20.16
CA ALA A 121 -10.98 -5.30 -21.47
C ALA A 121 -12.14 -4.98 -22.43
N ARG A 122 -13.39 -5.07 -21.95
CA ARG A 122 -14.60 -4.71 -22.72
C ARG A 122 -14.63 -3.22 -23.09
N LEU A 123 -14.27 -2.32 -22.16
CA LEU A 123 -14.17 -0.88 -22.42
C LEU A 123 -13.13 -0.55 -23.51
N ARG A 124 -12.12 -1.40 -23.67
CA ARG A 124 -11.08 -1.29 -24.72
C ARG A 124 -11.34 -2.18 -25.94
N GLN A 125 -12.55 -2.73 -26.08
CA GLN A 125 -12.97 -3.58 -27.19
C GLN A 125 -12.12 -4.85 -27.40
N GLN A 126 -11.54 -5.39 -26.32
CA GLN A 126 -10.74 -6.62 -26.37
C GLN A 126 -11.53 -7.85 -25.94
N ARG A 127 -11.31 -8.99 -26.62
CA ARG A 127 -11.88 -10.31 -26.29
C ARG A 127 -10.80 -11.20 -25.67
N LEU A 128 -11.06 -11.74 -24.49
CA LEU A 128 -10.08 -12.44 -23.66
C LEU A 128 -10.49 -13.90 -23.46
N ALA A 129 -9.50 -14.82 -23.48
CA ALA A 129 -9.73 -16.25 -23.31
C ALA A 129 -9.44 -16.74 -21.87
N THR A 130 -8.35 -16.27 -21.23
CA THR A 130 -7.98 -16.60 -19.84
C THR A 130 -6.93 -15.62 -19.29
N PRO A 131 -6.93 -15.26 -17.99
CA PRO A 131 -5.87 -14.45 -17.38
C PRO A 131 -4.55 -15.21 -17.32
N LEU A 132 -3.42 -14.57 -17.66
CA LEU A 132 -2.11 -15.20 -17.68
C LEU A 132 -1.12 -14.31 -16.92
N ALA A 133 -0.91 -14.64 -15.64
CA ALA A 133 0.08 -14.08 -14.70
C ALA A 133 0.32 -12.54 -14.73
N PHE A 134 0.12 -11.91 -13.57
CA PHE A 134 0.34 -10.47 -13.38
C PHE A 134 1.81 -10.08 -13.53
N GLN A 135 2.09 -9.00 -14.28
CA GLN A 135 3.42 -8.39 -14.42
C GLN A 135 3.29 -6.87 -14.30
N MET A 136 4.07 -6.22 -13.42
CA MET A 136 4.06 -4.76 -13.36
C MET A 136 4.95 -4.21 -14.48
N SER A 137 4.45 -3.25 -15.26
CA SER A 137 5.28 -2.50 -16.22
C SER A 137 5.67 -1.16 -15.62
N THR A 138 6.62 -0.45 -16.25
CA THR A 138 7.48 0.58 -15.66
C THR A 138 6.80 1.71 -14.88
N ASP A 139 5.49 1.94 -15.06
CA ASP A 139 4.71 2.95 -14.35
C ASP A 139 3.26 2.54 -13.99
N GLN A 140 2.84 1.30 -14.27
CA GLN A 140 1.48 0.79 -14.05
C GLN A 140 1.50 -0.71 -13.72
N GLU A 141 0.66 -1.14 -12.77
CA GLU A 141 0.38 -2.57 -12.62
C GLU A 141 -0.41 -3.04 -13.83
N CYS A 142 0.07 -4.06 -14.54
CA CYS A 142 -0.59 -4.66 -15.69
C CYS A 142 -0.94 -6.14 -15.40
N ALA A 143 -2.07 -6.61 -15.91
CA ALA A 143 -2.31 -8.04 -16.08
C ALA A 143 -1.92 -8.43 -17.50
N GLY A 144 -1.13 -9.49 -17.63
CA GLY A 144 -0.99 -10.20 -18.90
C GLY A 144 -2.29 -10.94 -19.19
N LEU A 145 -2.88 -10.68 -20.36
CA LEU A 145 -4.09 -11.35 -20.80
C LEU A 145 -3.83 -12.02 -22.13
N GLN A 146 -4.12 -13.32 -22.19
CA GLN A 146 -4.00 -14.06 -23.45
C GLN A 146 -5.28 -13.88 -24.26
N THR A 147 -5.12 -13.37 -25.49
CA THR A 147 -6.20 -13.28 -26.47
C THR A 147 -6.55 -14.67 -27.02
N GLU A 148 -7.70 -14.80 -27.68
CA GLU A 148 -8.07 -16.03 -28.41
C GLU A 148 -7.05 -16.42 -29.51
N SER A 149 -6.26 -15.46 -30.00
CA SER A 149 -5.20 -15.68 -30.98
C SER A 149 -3.86 -16.09 -30.36
N GLY A 150 -3.77 -16.21 -29.03
CA GLY A 150 -2.55 -16.59 -28.30
C GLY A 150 -1.57 -15.44 -28.03
N GLU A 151 -1.91 -14.21 -28.42
CA GLU A 151 -1.14 -13.00 -28.13
C GLU A 151 -1.29 -12.62 -26.64
N ILE A 152 -0.21 -12.13 -26.02
CA ILE A 152 -0.25 -11.58 -24.66
C ILE A 152 -0.42 -10.07 -24.77
N VAL A 153 -1.55 -9.56 -24.26
CA VAL A 153 -1.80 -8.12 -24.13
C VAL A 153 -1.64 -7.72 -22.67
N GLU A 154 -0.80 -6.72 -22.42
CA GLU A 154 -0.71 -6.08 -21.11
C GLU A 154 -1.86 -5.09 -20.92
N ILE A 155 -2.74 -5.37 -19.97
CA ILE A 155 -3.82 -4.46 -19.59
C ILE A 155 -3.46 -3.80 -18.26
N PRO A 156 -3.38 -2.45 -18.19
CA PRO A 156 -3.27 -1.75 -16.92
C PRO A 156 -4.44 -2.12 -16.01
N VAL A 157 -4.13 -2.80 -14.91
CA VAL A 157 -5.07 -3.31 -13.92
C VAL A 157 -5.21 -2.40 -12.70
N ALA A 158 -4.17 -1.60 -12.42
CA ALA A 158 -4.30 -0.50 -11.47
C ALA A 158 -4.83 0.75 -12.20
N LEU A 159 -5.92 1.33 -11.67
CA LEU A 159 -6.31 2.70 -11.99
C LEU A 159 -5.27 3.72 -11.48
N ASN A 160 -4.36 3.28 -10.60
CA ASN A 160 -3.37 4.10 -9.96
C ASN A 160 -2.05 4.05 -10.75
N ARG A 161 -1.41 5.22 -10.89
CA ARG A 161 -0.01 5.34 -11.37
C ARG A 161 0.90 5.55 -10.17
N SER A 162 2.18 5.26 -10.32
CA SER A 162 3.17 5.56 -9.28
C SER A 162 4.38 6.28 -9.84
N VAL A 163 4.84 7.33 -9.16
CA VAL A 163 6.00 8.13 -9.56
C VAL A 163 7.18 7.83 -8.64
N CYS A 164 8.31 7.42 -9.23
CA CYS A 164 9.52 7.05 -8.52
C CYS A 164 10.79 7.55 -9.26
N PRO A 165 11.64 8.37 -8.63
CA PRO A 165 11.40 9.06 -7.36
C PRO A 165 10.38 10.18 -7.57
N VAL A 166 9.54 10.46 -6.56
CA VAL A 166 8.69 11.66 -6.62
C VAL A 166 9.49 12.91 -6.22
N ALA A 167 9.30 14.01 -6.97
CA ALA A 167 9.83 15.31 -6.60
C ALA A 167 9.01 15.92 -5.45
N LEU A 168 9.66 16.16 -4.31
CA LEU A 168 9.02 16.68 -3.09
C LEU A 168 9.74 17.90 -2.54
N PRO A 169 9.02 18.84 -1.91
CA PRO A 169 9.64 19.84 -1.05
C PRO A 169 10.49 19.17 0.03
N THR A 170 11.69 19.69 0.30
CA THR A 170 12.64 19.11 1.27
C THR A 170 11.99 18.82 2.62
N ALA A 171 11.20 19.75 3.15
CA ALA A 171 10.52 19.59 4.43
C ALA A 171 9.57 18.38 4.47
N LEU A 172 8.86 18.10 3.37
CA LEU A 172 7.95 16.96 3.28
C LEU A 172 8.72 15.64 3.15
N ALA A 173 9.78 15.62 2.34
CA ALA A 173 10.65 14.45 2.21
C ALA A 173 11.29 14.08 3.56
N GLU A 174 11.78 15.06 4.32
CA GLU A 174 12.32 14.86 5.66
C GLU A 174 11.25 14.41 6.67
N ALA A 175 10.03 14.94 6.59
CA ALA A 175 8.92 14.51 7.45
C ALA A 175 8.55 13.04 7.17
N LEU A 176 8.38 12.67 5.90
CA LEU A 176 8.12 11.30 5.47
C LEU A 176 9.22 10.34 5.94
N GLY A 177 10.49 10.69 5.71
CA GLY A 177 11.62 9.86 6.08
C GLY A 177 11.75 9.65 7.60
N ARG A 178 11.60 10.73 8.38
CA ARG A 178 11.62 10.64 9.85
C ARG A 178 10.46 9.81 10.39
N THR A 179 9.25 10.00 9.90
CA THR A 179 8.07 9.22 10.34
C THR A 179 8.24 7.74 9.99
N ALA A 180 8.71 7.42 8.78
CA ALA A 180 8.95 6.05 8.34
C ALA A 180 10.00 5.33 9.22
N LEU A 181 11.15 5.96 9.48
CA LEU A 181 12.18 5.37 10.35
C LEU A 181 11.70 5.18 11.78
N ARG A 182 10.92 6.13 12.32
CA ARG A 182 10.31 5.97 13.64
C ARG A 182 9.36 4.77 13.69
N ALA A 183 8.52 4.60 12.67
CA ALA A 183 7.61 3.45 12.55
C ALA A 183 8.39 2.13 12.47
N PHE A 184 9.42 2.06 11.62
CA PHE A 184 10.29 0.90 11.48
C PHE A 184 10.92 0.47 12.80
N HIS A 185 11.48 1.43 13.56
CA HIS A 185 12.10 1.13 14.85
C HIS A 185 11.07 0.77 15.92
N ALA A 186 9.93 1.47 15.98
CA ALA A 186 8.87 1.17 16.94
C ALA A 186 8.23 -0.21 16.73
N LEU A 187 8.23 -0.69 15.48
CA LEU A 187 7.73 -2.02 15.08
C LEU A 187 8.83 -3.10 15.08
N GLU A 188 10.04 -2.79 15.56
CA GLU A 188 11.18 -3.71 15.60
C GLU A 188 11.48 -4.38 14.25
N CYS A 189 11.18 -3.66 13.15
CA CYS A 189 11.41 -4.13 11.81
C CYS A 189 12.91 -4.19 11.50
N ARG A 190 13.27 -5.06 10.56
CA ARG A 190 14.66 -5.37 10.20
C ARG A 190 14.80 -5.56 8.71
N ASP A 191 16.03 -5.43 8.25
CA ASP A 191 16.53 -5.72 6.91
C ASP A 191 15.96 -4.81 5.80
N TRP A 192 14.68 -4.93 5.47
CA TRP A 192 13.99 -4.01 4.57
C TRP A 192 12.49 -3.97 4.84
N CYS A 193 11.87 -2.82 4.53
CA CYS A 193 10.42 -2.72 4.57
C CYS A 193 9.94 -1.59 3.65
N ARG A 194 8.62 -1.43 3.61
CA ARG A 194 7.95 -0.25 3.06
C ARG A 194 6.99 0.32 4.09
N VAL A 195 6.95 1.64 4.24
CA VAL A 195 5.96 2.32 5.08
C VAL A 195 5.05 3.14 4.18
N ASP A 196 3.76 2.85 4.24
CA ASP A 196 2.73 3.51 3.46
C ASP A 196 2.05 4.56 4.33
N MET A 197 1.96 5.78 3.81
CA MET A 197 1.53 6.96 4.54
C MET A 197 0.60 7.81 3.69
N ARG A 198 -0.31 8.51 4.35
CA ARG A 198 -1.07 9.60 3.74
C ARG A 198 -0.74 10.93 4.38
N VAL A 199 -0.78 11.98 3.56
CA VAL A 199 -0.51 13.36 3.97
C VAL A 199 -1.72 14.19 3.57
N GLY A 200 -2.48 14.62 4.58
CA GLY A 200 -3.63 15.50 4.41
C GLY A 200 -3.23 16.98 4.28
N PRO A 201 -4.21 17.90 4.31
CA PRO A 201 -3.96 19.34 4.22
C PRO A 201 -3.10 19.92 5.34
N ASP A 202 -3.01 19.23 6.49
CA ASP A 202 -2.16 19.61 7.61
C ASP A 202 -0.66 19.37 7.35
N GLY A 203 -0.32 18.65 6.28
CA GLY A 203 1.06 18.30 5.92
C GLY A 203 1.70 17.25 6.81
N ILE A 204 0.94 16.59 7.70
CA ILE A 204 1.46 15.59 8.64
C ILE A 204 1.38 14.19 7.98
N PRO A 205 2.51 13.47 7.81
CA PRO A 205 2.47 12.08 7.36
C PRO A 205 1.88 11.17 8.43
N GLN A 206 0.78 10.51 8.10
CA GLN A 206 0.12 9.52 8.93
C GLN A 206 0.38 8.12 8.37
N VAL A 207 0.94 7.24 9.21
CA VAL A 207 1.23 5.84 8.84
C VAL A 207 -0.06 5.06 8.72
N LEU A 208 -0.26 4.46 7.54
CA LEU A 208 -1.37 3.55 7.25
C LEU A 208 -0.97 2.10 7.50
N GLU A 209 0.19 1.72 6.98
CA GLU A 209 0.66 0.35 6.96
C GLU A 209 2.19 0.33 6.97
N LEU A 210 2.75 -0.69 7.62
CA LEU A 210 4.14 -1.08 7.42
C LEU A 210 4.17 -2.48 6.83
N ASN A 211 4.83 -2.62 5.69
CA ASN A 211 5.03 -3.86 4.96
C ASN A 211 6.44 -4.40 5.22
N PRO A 212 6.64 -5.33 6.17
CA PRO A 212 7.98 -5.80 6.57
C PRO A 212 8.60 -6.77 5.56
N ILE A 213 7.84 -7.26 4.59
CA ILE A 213 8.33 -8.08 3.47
C ILE A 213 7.90 -7.38 2.19
N ALA A 214 8.50 -6.21 1.92
CA ALA A 214 8.23 -5.50 0.68
C ALA A 214 8.68 -6.35 -0.50
N GLY A 215 7.81 -6.49 -1.52
CA GLY A 215 8.10 -7.36 -2.65
C GLY A 215 9.34 -6.94 -3.43
N LEU A 216 10.12 -7.94 -3.86
CA LEU A 216 11.43 -7.77 -4.46
C LEU A 216 11.45 -8.01 -5.97
N ASP A 217 10.31 -8.24 -6.62
CA ASP A 217 10.30 -8.28 -8.08
C ASP A 217 10.87 -6.97 -8.65
N PRO A 218 11.76 -6.99 -9.68
CA PRO A 218 12.40 -5.78 -10.22
C PRO A 218 11.43 -4.66 -10.62
N THR A 219 10.18 -5.01 -10.90
CA THR A 219 9.12 -4.09 -11.31
C THR A 219 8.37 -3.48 -10.12
N TYR A 220 8.55 -4.01 -8.91
CA TYR A 220 7.89 -3.55 -7.69
C TYR A 220 8.50 -2.26 -7.14
N TRP A 221 7.76 -1.61 -6.23
CA TRP A 221 8.10 -0.31 -5.68
C TRP A 221 9.44 -0.29 -4.94
N PHE A 222 9.78 -1.35 -4.20
CA PHE A 222 11.02 -1.38 -3.43
C PHE A 222 12.27 -1.40 -4.34
N PRO A 223 12.42 -2.33 -5.32
CA PRO A 223 13.51 -2.25 -6.29
C PRO A 223 13.52 -1.00 -7.17
N ARG A 224 12.35 -0.48 -7.58
CA ARG A 224 12.27 0.79 -8.33
C ARG A 224 12.88 1.96 -7.54
N SER A 225 12.58 2.05 -6.24
CA SER A 225 13.15 3.07 -5.35
C SER A 225 14.65 2.87 -5.12
N ALA A 226 15.10 1.63 -4.93
CA ALA A 226 16.53 1.33 -4.82
C ALA A 226 17.31 1.76 -6.07
N ARG A 227 16.79 1.46 -7.26
CA ARG A 227 17.39 1.91 -8.54
C ARG A 227 17.41 3.44 -8.65
N ALA A 228 16.35 4.12 -8.23
CA ALA A 228 16.33 5.58 -8.17
C ALA A 228 17.38 6.16 -7.21
N ALA A 229 17.83 5.38 -6.22
CA ALA A 229 18.95 5.71 -5.34
C ALA A 229 20.32 5.28 -5.89
N GLY A 230 20.39 4.78 -7.13
CA GLY A 230 21.63 4.28 -7.75
C GLY A 230 22.02 2.86 -7.38
N LEU A 231 21.11 2.08 -6.76
CA LEU A 231 21.36 0.69 -6.38
C LEU A 231 20.66 -0.26 -7.36
N GLU A 232 21.41 -0.78 -8.33
CA GLU A 232 20.91 -1.73 -9.33
C GLU A 232 20.48 -3.06 -8.71
N TYR A 233 19.56 -3.76 -9.37
CA TYR A 233 18.87 -4.92 -8.79
C TYR A 233 19.82 -6.04 -8.27
N PRO A 234 20.86 -6.48 -8.98
CA PRO A 234 21.79 -7.48 -8.43
C PRO A 234 22.49 -6.99 -7.16
N ALA A 235 22.89 -5.71 -7.11
CA ALA A 235 23.53 -5.10 -5.95
C ALA A 235 22.54 -4.94 -4.79
N LEU A 236 21.25 -4.68 -5.08
CA LEU A 236 20.19 -4.68 -4.07
C LEU A 236 20.06 -6.05 -3.39
N ILE A 237 19.95 -7.12 -4.18
CA ILE A 237 19.81 -8.49 -3.65
C ILE A 237 21.03 -8.87 -2.81
N GLN A 238 22.23 -8.56 -3.31
CA GLN A 238 23.48 -8.76 -2.58
C GLN A 238 23.50 -7.98 -1.25
N THR A 239 23.08 -6.71 -1.27
CA THR A 239 23.00 -5.87 -0.05
C THR A 239 22.04 -6.46 0.99
N LEU A 240 20.87 -6.94 0.57
CA LEU A 240 19.90 -7.58 1.48
C LEU A 240 20.46 -8.86 2.11
N LEU A 241 21.17 -9.67 1.32
CA LEU A 241 21.85 -10.86 1.82
C LEU A 241 22.93 -10.50 2.83
N GLU A 242 23.76 -9.50 2.56
CA GLU A 242 24.81 -9.02 3.47
C GLU A 242 24.24 -8.51 4.80
N ILE A 243 23.16 -7.73 4.75
CA ILE A 243 22.44 -7.25 5.94
C ILE A 243 21.94 -8.43 6.78
N ALA A 244 21.36 -9.45 6.15
CA ALA A 244 20.90 -10.65 6.82
C ALA A 244 22.06 -11.47 7.41
N CYS A 245 23.14 -11.65 6.66
CA CYS A 245 24.35 -12.34 7.13
C CYS A 245 24.96 -11.63 8.35
N GLN A 246 25.10 -10.31 8.30
CA GLN A 246 25.59 -9.53 9.44
C GLN A 246 24.71 -9.71 10.67
N ARG A 247 23.39 -9.63 10.52
CA ARG A 247 22.42 -9.84 11.60
C ARG A 247 22.50 -11.25 12.20
N CYS A 248 22.76 -12.26 11.37
CA CYS A 248 22.89 -13.65 11.80
C CYS A 248 24.30 -14.02 12.30
N GLY A 249 25.26 -13.09 12.33
CA GLY A 249 26.65 -13.37 12.71
C GLY A 249 27.41 -14.23 11.69
N LEU A 250 26.99 -14.21 10.43
CA LEU A 250 27.60 -14.91 9.30
C LEU A 250 28.52 -14.01 8.46
N ALA A 251 28.62 -12.72 8.82
CA ALA A 251 29.59 -11.81 8.21
C ALA A 251 31.00 -12.17 8.71
N GLY A 252 31.84 -12.67 7.80
CA GLY A 252 33.27 -12.90 8.01
C GLY A 252 34.12 -11.70 7.64
#